data_AF-A0A2V6Z3G9-F1
#
_entry.id   AF-A0A2V6Z3G9-F1
#
_cell.length_a   1.000
_cell.length_b   1.000
_cell.length_c   1.000
_cell.angle_alpha   90.00
_cell.angle_beta   90.00
_cell.angle_gamma   90.00
#
_symmetry.space_group_name_H-M   'P 1'
#
loop_
_entity.id
_entity.type
_entity.pdbx_description
1 polymer ?
#
loop_
_entity_poly.entity_id
_entity_poly.type
_entity_poly.pdbx_seq_one_letter_code
_entity_poly.pdbx_strand_id
1 'polypeptide(L)'
;MLGLIALAAPAWFIGAHCFSVRSQPTQRSAELLRVTADVKGYFRSPSSTYLTLPEWYIVYSTEEYASFVKSRAPSRFPYFAAIRQYWRSYKQVCRATRRVYPFDAGTHLMLGIIGLSFSVENAVKGGYENTVGVITEGIGFYHTDEDVFARKTAREYAEFMHTTPWYDFPFAGKLKALWKETPLWGPDVVRKWERRFALSVEYAVKAVYGGIIRWSTGAVYLPEDLVIHAWIVDAPDRIFNDDRLRKVKAVAPRSYIVTLPRYEAFTQAVTALVKQGVRFHDLAGNDEILLTAIAPRDWDYRLATGGLLFSDEILTDPAAKRIAVRVPVSSLHVILADLPTRGVSVEHLYDY
;
A
#
# COMPACT_ATOMS: atom_id res chain seq x y z
N MET A 1 12.85 -27.44 -10.84
CA MET A 1 11.91 -27.11 -11.93
C MET A 1 10.74 -26.22 -11.48
N LEU A 2 10.09 -26.45 -10.34
CA LEU A 2 8.97 -25.61 -9.85
C LEU A 2 9.33 -24.12 -9.63
N GLY A 3 10.53 -23.79 -9.13
CA GLY A 3 10.97 -22.41 -8.94
C GLY A 3 11.19 -21.61 -10.23
N LEU A 4 11.59 -22.28 -11.34
CA LEU A 4 11.77 -21.63 -12.65
C LEU A 4 10.43 -21.36 -13.34
N ILE A 5 9.42 -22.21 -13.12
CA ILE A 5 8.06 -22.01 -13.62
C ILE A 5 7.35 -20.89 -12.84
N ALA A 6 7.61 -20.78 -11.54
CA ALA A 6 7.01 -19.75 -10.68
C ALA A 6 7.44 -18.32 -11.06
N LEU A 7 8.68 -18.12 -11.52
CA LEU A 7 9.17 -16.81 -11.97
C LEU A 7 8.76 -16.47 -13.42
N ALA A 8 8.35 -17.46 -14.22
CA ALA A 8 7.97 -17.25 -15.61
C ALA A 8 6.72 -16.39 -15.74
N ALA A 9 5.73 -16.54 -14.85
CA ALA A 9 4.49 -15.77 -14.90
C ALA A 9 4.69 -14.27 -14.62
N PRO A 10 5.36 -13.84 -13.53
CA PRO A 10 5.70 -12.43 -13.33
C PRO A 10 6.59 -11.87 -14.44
N ALA A 11 7.61 -12.61 -14.88
CA ALA A 11 8.50 -12.16 -15.95
C ALA A 11 7.74 -11.93 -17.27
N TRP A 12 6.86 -12.87 -17.65
CA TRP A 12 6.00 -12.72 -18.81
C TRP A 12 5.05 -11.52 -18.68
N PHE A 13 4.41 -11.36 -17.52
CA PHE A 13 3.51 -10.23 -17.25
C PHE A 13 4.25 -8.88 -17.42
N ILE A 14 5.43 -8.75 -16.80
CA ILE A 14 6.25 -7.54 -16.86
C ILE A 14 6.66 -7.24 -18.31
N GLY A 15 7.14 -8.25 -19.04
CA GLY A 15 7.52 -8.11 -20.45
C GLY A 15 6.35 -7.69 -21.34
N ALA A 16 5.16 -8.27 -21.13
CA ALA A 16 3.97 -8.01 -21.94
C ALA A 16 3.31 -6.65 -21.66
N HIS A 17 3.30 -6.22 -20.39
CA HIS A 17 2.49 -5.07 -19.96
C HIS A 17 3.28 -3.84 -19.56
N CYS A 18 4.53 -3.99 -19.09
CA CYS A 18 5.27 -2.91 -18.44
C CYS A 18 6.51 -2.50 -19.23
N PHE A 19 7.21 -3.46 -19.84
CA PHE A 19 8.47 -3.21 -20.51
C PHE A 19 8.35 -2.25 -21.71
N SER A 20 9.27 -1.29 -21.77
CA SER A 20 9.49 -0.40 -22.90
C SER A 20 10.91 0.15 -22.86
N VAL A 21 11.58 0.18 -24.02
CA VAL A 21 12.86 0.86 -24.20
C VAL A 21 12.67 2.37 -24.47
N ARG A 22 11.48 2.76 -24.95
CA ARG A 22 11.13 4.17 -25.14
C ARG A 22 10.68 4.76 -23.81
N SER A 23 11.14 5.97 -23.52
CA SER A 23 10.67 6.84 -22.44
C SER A 23 10.74 8.30 -22.89
N GLN A 24 10.01 9.17 -22.22
CA GLN A 24 10.15 10.61 -22.38
C GLN A 24 11.28 11.11 -21.47
N PRO A 25 12.07 12.13 -21.88
CA PRO A 25 13.00 12.78 -20.98
C PRO A 25 12.24 13.47 -19.84
N THR A 26 12.64 13.21 -18.59
CA THR A 26 12.13 13.98 -17.44
C THR A 26 12.67 15.40 -17.55
N GLN A 27 11.83 16.34 -17.99
CA GLN A 27 12.20 17.76 -18.04
C GLN A 27 12.11 18.35 -16.65
N ARG A 28 13.19 19.02 -16.21
CA ARG A 28 13.25 19.77 -14.97
C ARG A 28 13.57 21.22 -15.28
N SER A 29 12.92 22.16 -14.61
CA SER A 29 13.21 23.57 -14.82
C SER A 29 14.64 23.89 -14.38
N ALA A 30 15.28 24.83 -15.08
CA ALA A 30 16.62 25.30 -14.71
C ALA A 30 16.62 25.91 -13.29
N GLU A 31 15.51 26.51 -12.88
CA GLU A 31 15.31 27.02 -11.54
C GLU A 31 15.34 25.89 -10.50
N LEU A 32 14.59 24.81 -10.70
CA LEU A 32 14.58 23.66 -9.79
C LEU A 32 15.99 23.10 -9.64
N LEU A 33 16.70 22.85 -10.74
CA LEU A 33 18.07 22.34 -10.71
C LEU A 33 19.02 23.27 -9.93
N ARG A 34 18.89 24.58 -10.12
CA ARG A 34 19.70 25.58 -9.39
C ARG A 34 19.36 25.61 -7.91
N VAL A 35 18.07 25.61 -7.57
CA VAL A 35 17.57 25.65 -6.19
C VAL A 35 17.88 24.37 -5.44
N THR A 36 18.05 23.22 -6.09
CA THR A 36 18.29 21.94 -5.39
C THR A 36 19.71 21.41 -5.54
N ALA A 37 20.63 22.17 -6.15
CA ALA A 37 21.99 21.72 -6.46
C ALA A 37 22.81 21.27 -5.23
N ASP A 38 22.56 21.88 -4.08
CA ASP A 38 23.19 21.63 -2.77
C ASP A 38 22.39 20.66 -1.88
N VAL A 39 21.23 20.18 -2.32
CA VAL A 39 20.37 19.26 -1.56
C VAL A 39 20.56 17.83 -2.08
N LYS A 40 21.38 17.05 -1.36
CA LYS A 40 21.62 15.64 -1.70
C LYS A 40 20.33 14.83 -1.59
N GLY A 41 20.10 13.92 -2.54
CA GLY A 41 18.92 13.05 -2.53
C GLY A 41 17.60 13.77 -2.76
N TYR A 42 17.61 14.96 -3.38
CA TYR A 42 16.38 15.70 -3.67
C TYR A 42 15.44 14.95 -4.62
N PHE A 43 16.02 14.33 -5.66
CA PHE A 43 15.26 13.80 -6.78
C PHE A 43 14.90 12.33 -6.62
N ARG A 44 13.63 11.99 -6.88
CA ARG A 44 13.16 10.60 -7.00
C ARG A 44 12.59 10.34 -8.40
N SER A 45 12.55 9.07 -8.79
CA SER A 45 12.00 8.70 -10.09
C SER A 45 10.50 9.02 -10.17
N PRO A 46 10.01 9.70 -11.23
CA PRO A 46 8.59 10.01 -11.35
C PRO A 46 7.72 8.74 -11.45
N SER A 47 8.24 7.63 -11.99
CA SER A 47 7.48 6.38 -12.10
C SER A 47 7.10 5.80 -10.74
N SER A 48 7.87 6.09 -9.70
CA SER A 48 7.72 5.43 -8.41
C SER A 48 6.41 5.80 -7.70
N THR A 49 5.85 6.99 -7.94
CA THR A 49 4.51 7.35 -7.44
C THR A 49 3.42 6.39 -7.95
N TYR A 50 3.57 5.83 -9.15
CA TYR A 50 2.64 4.83 -9.68
C TYR A 50 3.01 3.41 -9.24
N LEU A 51 4.30 3.08 -9.23
CA LEU A 51 4.78 1.72 -8.97
C LEU A 51 4.69 1.31 -7.50
N THR A 52 4.47 2.25 -6.58
CA THR A 52 4.17 1.96 -5.18
C THR A 52 2.73 1.48 -4.94
N LEU A 53 1.78 1.78 -5.85
CA LEU A 53 0.37 1.40 -5.66
C LEU A 53 0.13 -0.12 -5.54
N PRO A 54 0.73 -1.00 -6.36
CA PRO A 54 0.50 -2.43 -6.22
C PRO A 54 1.02 -3.00 -4.89
N GLU A 55 2.07 -2.42 -4.32
CA GLU A 55 2.54 -2.80 -2.98
C GLU A 55 1.51 -2.41 -1.91
N TRP A 56 1.04 -1.16 -1.94
CA TRP A 56 -0.01 -0.66 -1.05
C TRP A 56 -1.33 -1.42 -1.18
N TYR A 57 -1.66 -1.94 -2.36
CA TYR A 57 -2.84 -2.78 -2.53
C TYR A 57 -2.82 -4.00 -1.57
N ILE A 58 -1.66 -4.54 -1.22
CA ILE A 58 -1.56 -5.64 -0.26
C ILE A 58 -1.93 -5.17 1.15
N VAL A 59 -1.55 -3.95 1.53
CA VAL A 59 -1.95 -3.30 2.79
C VAL A 59 -3.48 -3.16 2.81
N TYR A 60 -4.06 -2.58 1.77
CA TYR A 60 -5.52 -2.44 1.66
C TYR A 60 -6.25 -3.78 1.69
N SER A 61 -5.75 -4.79 0.97
CA SER A 61 -6.34 -6.14 0.99
C SER A 61 -6.26 -6.79 2.38
N THR A 62 -5.24 -6.46 3.17
CA THR A 62 -5.09 -6.93 4.55
C THR A 62 -6.09 -6.26 5.48
N GLU A 63 -6.27 -4.94 5.34
CA GLU A 63 -7.32 -4.18 6.05
C GLU A 63 -8.73 -4.67 5.69
N GLU A 64 -9.01 -4.88 4.39
CA GLU A 64 -10.27 -5.43 3.91
C GLU A 64 -10.55 -6.81 4.53
N TYR A 65 -9.54 -7.68 4.59
CA TYR A 65 -9.67 -8.97 5.25
C TYR A 65 -10.00 -8.82 6.73
N ALA A 66 -9.23 -8.02 7.47
CA ALA A 66 -9.43 -7.80 8.90
C ALA A 66 -10.82 -7.22 9.22
N SER A 67 -11.28 -6.26 8.41
CA SER A 67 -12.62 -5.68 8.52
C SER A 67 -13.71 -6.70 8.20
N PHE A 68 -13.54 -7.49 7.14
CA PHE A 68 -14.50 -8.49 6.70
C PHE A 68 -14.73 -9.58 7.74
N VAL A 69 -13.65 -10.16 8.29
CA VAL A 69 -13.76 -11.27 9.25
C VAL A 69 -14.32 -10.85 10.60
N LYS A 70 -14.45 -9.54 10.88
CA LYS A 70 -15.08 -9.04 12.11
C LYS A 70 -16.48 -9.61 12.31
N SER A 71 -17.27 -9.68 11.24
CA SER A 71 -18.68 -10.09 11.26
C SER A 71 -19.05 -11.19 10.26
N ARG A 72 -18.17 -11.50 9.30
CA ARG A 72 -18.42 -12.50 8.25
C ARG A 72 -17.44 -13.66 8.37
N ALA A 73 -17.86 -14.84 7.90
CA ALA A 73 -17.03 -16.03 7.92
C ALA A 73 -15.84 -15.92 6.95
N PRO A 74 -14.62 -16.35 7.33
CA PRO A 74 -13.44 -16.33 6.45
C PRO A 74 -13.65 -16.98 5.09
N SER A 75 -14.41 -18.08 5.01
CA SER A 75 -14.76 -18.74 3.73
C SER A 75 -15.42 -17.84 2.69
N ARG A 76 -16.07 -16.76 3.11
CA ARG A 76 -16.75 -15.82 2.21
C ARG A 76 -15.85 -14.69 1.72
N PHE A 77 -14.62 -14.58 2.21
CA PHE A 77 -13.71 -13.55 1.75
C PHE A 77 -13.28 -13.83 0.30
N PRO A 78 -13.25 -12.82 -0.60
CA PRO A 78 -13.03 -13.04 -2.02
C PRO A 78 -11.54 -13.17 -2.39
N TYR A 79 -10.82 -14.16 -1.82
CA TYR A 79 -9.38 -14.37 -1.98
C TYR A 79 -8.91 -14.34 -3.45
N PHE A 80 -9.55 -15.09 -4.34
CA PHE A 80 -9.16 -15.13 -5.76
C PHE A 80 -9.47 -13.83 -6.51
N ALA A 81 -10.48 -13.07 -6.08
CA ALA A 81 -10.73 -11.74 -6.63
C ALA A 81 -9.65 -10.76 -6.16
N ALA A 82 -9.17 -10.88 -4.92
CA ALA A 82 -8.08 -10.07 -4.41
C ALA A 82 -6.79 -10.29 -5.21
N ILE A 83 -6.48 -11.54 -5.59
CA ILE A 83 -5.38 -11.86 -6.51
C ILE A 83 -5.55 -11.14 -7.85
N ARG A 84 -6.73 -11.24 -8.46
CA ARG A 84 -7.00 -10.61 -9.76
C ARG A 84 -6.88 -9.09 -9.69
N GLN A 85 -7.33 -8.47 -8.59
CA GLN A 85 -7.26 -7.02 -8.42
C GLN A 85 -5.83 -6.52 -8.22
N TYR A 86 -4.95 -7.27 -7.54
CA TYR A 86 -3.50 -6.98 -7.51
C TYR A 86 -2.92 -6.90 -8.93
N TRP A 87 -3.11 -7.94 -9.74
CA TRP A 87 -2.54 -7.97 -11.09
C TRP A 87 -3.20 -6.96 -12.03
N ARG A 88 -4.49 -6.66 -11.82
CA ARG A 88 -5.20 -5.60 -12.55
C ARG A 88 -4.63 -4.23 -12.21
N SER A 89 -4.47 -3.89 -10.92
CA SER A 89 -3.90 -2.62 -10.50
C SER A 89 -2.47 -2.47 -11.01
N TYR A 90 -1.66 -3.54 -10.95
CA TYR A 90 -0.31 -3.56 -11.50
C TYR A 90 -0.30 -3.30 -13.02
N LYS A 91 -1.24 -3.90 -13.76
CA LYS A 91 -1.39 -3.65 -15.20
C LYS A 91 -1.78 -2.20 -15.49
N GLN A 92 -2.63 -1.58 -14.67
CA GLN A 92 -3.03 -0.18 -14.85
C GLN A 92 -1.87 0.78 -14.60
N VAL A 93 -1.07 0.56 -13.56
CA VAL A 93 0.12 1.40 -13.33
C VAL A 93 1.17 1.20 -14.42
N CYS A 94 1.33 -0.03 -14.93
CA CYS A 94 2.18 -0.26 -16.10
C CYS A 94 1.69 0.48 -17.34
N ARG A 95 0.38 0.65 -17.55
CA ARG A 95 -0.15 1.50 -18.63
C ARG A 95 0.17 2.98 -18.42
N ALA A 96 0.16 3.44 -17.16
CA ALA A 96 0.48 4.82 -16.83
C ALA A 96 1.98 5.14 -16.99
N THR A 97 2.87 4.18 -16.72
CA THR A 97 4.32 4.40 -16.74
C THR A 97 4.99 4.02 -18.06
N ARG A 98 4.48 3.00 -18.76
CA ARG A 98 5.08 2.47 -19.98
C ARG A 98 5.14 3.53 -21.08
N ARG A 99 6.31 3.67 -21.71
CA ARG A 99 6.62 4.69 -22.74
C ARG A 99 6.65 6.13 -22.23
N VAL A 100 6.35 6.37 -20.96
CA VAL A 100 6.40 7.69 -20.33
C VAL A 100 7.69 7.83 -19.54
N TYR A 101 7.97 6.88 -18.64
CA TYR A 101 9.15 6.91 -17.77
C TYR A 101 10.17 5.81 -18.13
N PRO A 102 11.45 5.96 -17.74
CA PRO A 102 12.45 4.90 -17.85
C PRO A 102 11.99 3.63 -17.12
N PHE A 103 12.31 2.47 -17.70
CA PHE A 103 11.93 1.19 -17.13
C PHE A 103 12.82 0.83 -15.92
N ASP A 104 12.21 0.78 -14.73
CA ASP A 104 12.88 0.34 -13.50
C ASP A 104 12.77 -1.17 -13.32
N ALA A 105 13.77 -1.90 -13.80
CA ALA A 105 13.80 -3.36 -13.71
C ALA A 105 13.79 -3.86 -12.26
N GLY A 106 14.40 -3.13 -11.34
CA GLY A 106 14.48 -3.50 -9.92
C GLY A 106 13.11 -3.44 -9.26
N THR A 107 12.42 -2.30 -9.39
CA THR A 107 11.05 -2.15 -8.86
C THR A 107 10.08 -3.13 -9.52
N HIS A 108 10.15 -3.32 -10.85
CA HIS A 108 9.27 -4.27 -11.51
C HIS A 108 9.50 -5.73 -11.06
N LEU A 109 10.75 -6.15 -10.88
CA LEU A 109 11.07 -7.48 -10.36
C LEU A 109 10.53 -7.67 -8.94
N MET A 110 10.76 -6.68 -8.06
CA MET A 110 10.26 -6.70 -6.68
C MET A 110 8.73 -6.83 -6.66
N LEU A 111 8.01 -5.99 -7.40
CA LEU A 111 6.55 -6.05 -7.49
C LEU A 111 6.09 -7.41 -8.03
N GLY A 112 6.73 -7.94 -9.07
CA GLY A 112 6.42 -9.27 -9.59
C GLY A 112 6.55 -10.39 -8.55
N ILE A 113 7.61 -10.36 -7.74
CA ILE A 113 7.86 -11.35 -6.67
C ILE A 113 6.83 -11.19 -5.54
N ILE A 114 6.60 -9.97 -5.07
CA ILE A 114 5.62 -9.69 -4.02
C ILE A 114 4.21 -10.08 -4.47
N GLY A 115 3.84 -9.76 -5.71
CA GLY A 115 2.56 -10.15 -6.32
C GLY A 115 2.39 -11.66 -6.43
N LEU A 116 3.45 -12.38 -6.79
CA LEU A 116 3.45 -13.85 -6.78
C LEU A 116 3.26 -14.41 -5.37
N SER A 117 4.00 -13.88 -4.39
CA SER A 117 3.86 -14.27 -2.97
C SER A 117 2.44 -14.07 -2.46
N PHE A 118 1.88 -12.88 -2.69
CA PHE A 118 0.49 -12.55 -2.38
C PHE A 118 -0.52 -13.50 -3.06
N SER A 119 -0.26 -13.85 -4.33
CA SER A 119 -1.10 -14.77 -5.09
C SER A 119 -1.09 -16.18 -4.50
N VAL A 120 0.08 -16.70 -4.13
CA VAL A 120 0.22 -18.03 -3.51
C VAL A 120 -0.46 -18.05 -2.14
N GLU A 121 -0.24 -17.04 -1.29
CA GLU A 121 -0.88 -16.96 0.02
C GLU A 121 -2.41 -16.97 -0.10
N ASN A 122 -2.98 -16.10 -0.95
CA ASN A 122 -4.42 -16.03 -1.13
C ASN A 122 -4.99 -17.27 -1.83
N ALA A 123 -4.25 -17.93 -2.72
CA ALA A 123 -4.70 -19.15 -3.36
C ALA A 123 -4.76 -20.32 -2.36
N VAL A 124 -3.76 -20.45 -1.49
CA VAL A 124 -3.75 -21.46 -0.42
C VAL A 124 -4.86 -21.19 0.59
N LYS A 125 -4.99 -19.96 1.07
CA LYS A 125 -6.08 -19.56 1.99
C LYS A 125 -7.45 -19.77 1.36
N GLY A 126 -7.65 -19.25 0.15
CA GLY A 126 -8.90 -19.41 -0.58
C GLY A 126 -9.25 -20.86 -0.84
N GLY A 127 -8.28 -21.70 -1.23
CA GLY A 127 -8.50 -23.13 -1.41
C GLY A 127 -8.87 -23.84 -0.10
N TYR A 128 -8.18 -23.51 1.00
CA TYR A 128 -8.43 -24.10 2.31
C TYR A 128 -9.80 -23.69 2.89
N GLU A 129 -10.11 -22.41 2.86
CA GLU A 129 -11.37 -21.88 3.42
C GLU A 129 -12.59 -22.31 2.61
N ASN A 130 -12.46 -22.48 1.28
CA ASN A 130 -13.54 -22.99 0.44
C ASN A 130 -13.67 -24.52 0.45
N THR A 131 -12.84 -25.24 1.21
CA THR A 131 -12.90 -26.71 1.31
C THR A 131 -13.09 -27.14 2.77
N VAL A 132 -12.02 -27.15 3.55
CA VAL A 132 -12.03 -27.56 4.96
C VAL A 132 -12.73 -26.51 5.80
N GLY A 133 -12.41 -25.21 5.59
CA GLY A 133 -12.94 -24.12 6.39
C GLY A 133 -14.47 -24.02 6.33
N VAL A 134 -15.06 -23.99 5.13
CA VAL A 134 -16.52 -23.89 4.98
C VAL A 134 -17.26 -25.10 5.56
N ILE A 135 -16.66 -26.29 5.51
CA ILE A 135 -17.24 -27.49 6.13
C ILE A 135 -17.24 -27.37 7.66
N THR A 136 -16.12 -26.96 8.26
CA THR A 136 -16.04 -26.83 9.72
C THR A 136 -16.84 -25.63 10.25
N GLU A 137 -16.95 -24.54 9.49
CA GLU A 137 -17.87 -23.43 9.78
C GLU A 137 -19.33 -23.89 9.83
N GLY A 138 -19.73 -24.77 8.89
CA GLY A 138 -21.08 -25.34 8.86
C GLY A 138 -21.38 -26.29 10.02
N ILE A 139 -20.35 -26.89 10.63
CA ILE A 139 -20.47 -27.81 11.76
C ILE A 139 -20.44 -27.06 13.10
N GLY A 140 -19.56 -26.06 13.24
CA GLY A 140 -19.19 -25.47 14.53
C GLY A 140 -19.27 -23.94 14.62
N PHE A 141 -20.02 -23.29 13.72
CA PHE A 141 -20.04 -21.83 13.60
C PHE A 141 -18.62 -21.24 13.41
N TYR A 142 -18.48 -19.91 13.39
CA TYR A 142 -17.17 -19.22 13.15
C TYR A 142 -16.81 -18.25 14.29
N HIS A 143 -17.14 -18.64 15.52
CA HIS A 143 -16.95 -17.84 16.73
C HIS A 143 -16.22 -18.59 17.85
N THR A 144 -15.43 -19.60 17.50
CA THR A 144 -14.53 -20.26 18.45
C THR A 144 -13.50 -19.29 19.03
N ASP A 145 -12.87 -19.64 20.15
CA ASP A 145 -11.79 -18.85 20.73
C ASP A 145 -10.64 -18.66 19.73
N GLU A 146 -10.36 -19.67 18.90
CA GLU A 146 -9.40 -19.61 17.82
C GLU A 146 -9.82 -18.63 16.71
N ASP A 147 -11.11 -18.58 16.34
CA ASP A 147 -11.63 -17.59 15.39
C ASP A 147 -11.55 -16.16 15.97
N VAL A 148 -11.87 -15.99 17.26
CA VAL A 148 -11.72 -14.70 17.97
C VAL A 148 -10.25 -14.26 17.98
N PHE A 149 -9.34 -15.18 18.28
CA PHE A 149 -7.90 -14.93 18.25
C PHE A 149 -7.42 -14.55 16.84
N ALA A 150 -7.90 -15.26 15.80
CA ALA A 150 -7.58 -14.97 14.41
C ALA A 150 -8.05 -13.56 14.00
N ARG A 151 -9.28 -13.17 14.37
CA ARG A 151 -9.83 -11.83 14.08
C ARG A 151 -9.03 -10.73 14.75
N LYS A 152 -8.66 -10.93 16.02
CA LYS A 152 -7.80 -9.99 16.77
C LYS A 152 -6.43 -9.87 16.10
N THR A 153 -5.82 -10.98 15.73
CA THR A 153 -4.51 -11.00 15.07
C THR A 153 -4.56 -10.36 13.68
N ALA A 154 -5.63 -10.58 12.91
CA ALA A 154 -5.82 -9.96 11.61
C ALA A 154 -5.92 -8.44 11.70
N ARG A 155 -6.63 -7.91 12.71
CA ARG A 155 -6.70 -6.46 12.96
C ARG A 155 -5.33 -5.88 13.34
N GLU A 156 -4.64 -6.50 14.29
CA GLU A 156 -3.32 -6.04 14.71
C GLU A 156 -2.29 -6.11 13.57
N TYR A 157 -2.40 -7.13 12.72
CA TYR A 157 -1.56 -7.25 11.52
C TYR A 157 -1.88 -6.16 10.49
N ALA A 158 -3.16 -5.88 10.24
CA ALA A 158 -3.57 -4.79 9.35
C ALA A 158 -3.00 -3.44 9.83
N GLU A 159 -3.17 -3.11 11.11
CA GLU A 159 -2.62 -1.87 11.71
C GLU A 159 -1.09 -1.79 11.59
N PHE A 160 -0.39 -2.92 11.76
CA PHE A 160 1.07 -3.00 11.66
C PHE A 160 1.60 -2.72 10.24
N MET A 161 0.86 -3.18 9.21
CA MET A 161 1.28 -3.12 7.81
C MET A 161 1.40 -1.70 7.25
N HIS A 162 0.79 -0.69 7.88
CA HIS A 162 0.86 0.70 7.41
C HIS A 162 2.22 1.36 7.66
N THR A 163 2.96 0.88 8.66
CA THR A 163 4.17 1.56 9.14
C THR A 163 5.42 0.68 9.11
N THR A 164 5.25 -0.64 9.06
CA THR A 164 6.36 -1.57 9.24
C THR A 164 6.27 -2.72 8.24
N PRO A 165 7.40 -3.16 7.65
CA PRO A 165 7.40 -4.31 6.77
C PRO A 165 6.85 -5.57 7.45
N TRP A 166 6.03 -6.34 6.73
CA TRP A 166 5.30 -7.49 7.24
C TRP A 166 6.17 -8.52 7.99
N TYR A 167 7.42 -8.70 7.57
CA TYR A 167 8.34 -9.71 8.10
C TYR A 167 8.79 -9.42 9.54
N ASP A 168 8.56 -8.21 10.04
CA ASP A 168 8.81 -7.85 11.44
C ASP A 168 7.62 -8.10 12.37
N PHE A 169 6.46 -8.48 11.83
CA PHE A 169 5.31 -8.84 12.66
C PHE A 169 5.62 -10.09 13.48
N PRO A 170 5.27 -10.14 14.79
CA PRO A 170 5.73 -11.19 15.70
C PRO A 170 4.94 -12.51 15.55
N PHE A 171 4.98 -13.15 14.38
CA PHE A 171 4.24 -14.38 14.07
C PHE A 171 4.58 -15.53 15.02
N ALA A 172 5.84 -15.71 15.41
CA ALA A 172 6.23 -16.73 16.40
C ALA A 172 5.59 -16.47 17.77
N GLY A 173 5.47 -15.19 18.16
CA GLY A 173 4.76 -14.77 19.36
C GLY A 173 3.26 -15.08 19.26
N LYS A 174 2.63 -14.84 18.10
CA LYS A 174 1.23 -15.19 17.84
C LYS A 174 0.97 -16.68 17.87
N LEU A 175 1.88 -17.48 17.33
CA LEU A 175 1.82 -18.94 17.44
C LEU A 175 1.84 -19.39 18.91
N LYS A 176 2.79 -18.88 19.71
CA LYS A 176 2.86 -19.21 21.14
C LYS A 176 1.61 -18.76 21.90
N ALA A 177 1.11 -17.56 21.59
CA ALA A 177 -0.10 -17.02 22.19
C ALA A 177 -1.34 -17.84 21.84
N LEU A 178 -1.50 -18.28 20.59
CA LEU A 178 -2.59 -19.16 20.17
C LEU A 178 -2.69 -20.39 21.09
N TRP A 179 -1.59 -21.10 21.29
CA TRP A 179 -1.58 -22.31 22.12
C TRP A 179 -1.76 -22.06 23.62
N LYS A 180 -1.40 -20.86 24.10
CA LYS A 180 -1.50 -20.48 25.52
C LYS A 180 -2.87 -19.89 25.89
N GLU A 181 -3.45 -19.09 25.01
CA GLU A 181 -4.60 -18.23 25.30
C GLU A 181 -5.93 -18.85 24.87
N THR A 182 -5.93 -19.85 23.98
CA THR A 182 -7.16 -20.52 23.53
C THR A 182 -7.33 -21.89 24.21
N PRO A 183 -8.49 -22.19 24.82
CA PRO A 183 -8.78 -23.50 25.42
C PRO A 183 -8.80 -24.64 24.39
N LEU A 184 -8.22 -25.79 24.73
CA LEU A 184 -8.16 -26.98 23.86
C LEU A 184 -9.53 -27.64 23.62
N TRP A 185 -10.47 -27.42 24.53
CA TRP A 185 -11.79 -28.03 24.53
C TRP A 185 -12.87 -26.97 24.73
N GLY A 186 -14.11 -27.31 24.40
CA GLY A 186 -15.26 -26.43 24.48
C GLY A 186 -16.29 -26.74 23.39
N PRO A 187 -17.31 -25.87 23.23
CA PRO A 187 -18.21 -25.93 22.09
C PRO A 187 -17.44 -25.95 20.76
N ASP A 188 -18.04 -26.57 19.75
CA ASP A 188 -17.51 -26.55 18.38
C ASP A 188 -16.09 -27.10 18.22
N VAL A 189 -15.76 -28.14 19.00
CA VAL A 189 -14.41 -28.73 19.11
C VAL A 189 -13.75 -29.06 17.76
N VAL A 190 -14.53 -29.48 16.77
CA VAL A 190 -14.04 -29.75 15.41
C VAL A 190 -13.48 -28.48 14.77
N ARG A 191 -14.21 -27.36 14.87
CA ARG A 191 -13.79 -26.05 14.38
C ARG A 191 -12.60 -25.53 15.16
N LYS A 192 -12.58 -25.69 16.49
CA LYS A 192 -11.44 -25.26 17.33
C LYS A 192 -10.13 -25.89 16.87
N TRP A 193 -10.12 -27.22 16.73
CA TRP A 193 -8.91 -27.95 16.32
C TRP A 193 -8.51 -27.68 14.89
N GLU A 194 -9.46 -27.58 13.96
CA GLU A 194 -9.20 -27.16 12.59
C GLU A 194 -8.54 -25.79 12.55
N ARG A 195 -9.16 -24.79 13.17
CA ARG A 195 -8.68 -23.42 13.18
C ARG A 195 -7.32 -23.30 13.86
N ARG A 196 -7.13 -24.00 14.98
CA ARG A 196 -5.83 -24.08 15.67
C ARG A 196 -4.73 -24.63 14.77
N PHE A 197 -5.01 -25.70 14.03
CA PHE A 197 -4.05 -26.30 13.09
C PHE A 197 -3.72 -25.32 11.97
N ALA A 198 -4.74 -24.77 11.29
CA ALA A 198 -4.58 -23.83 10.18
C ALA A 198 -3.75 -22.60 10.58
N LEU A 199 -4.10 -21.96 11.70
CA LEU A 199 -3.39 -20.80 12.24
C LEU A 199 -1.96 -21.17 12.68
N SER A 200 -1.75 -22.36 13.24
CA SER A 200 -0.42 -22.80 13.64
C SER A 200 0.51 -22.91 12.44
N VAL A 201 0.02 -23.52 11.35
CA VAL A 201 0.77 -23.63 10.10
C VAL A 201 1.04 -22.25 9.51
N GLU A 202 0.03 -21.37 9.41
CA GLU A 202 0.21 -20.02 8.88
C GLU A 202 1.28 -19.23 9.66
N TYR A 203 1.15 -19.16 10.98
CA TYR A 203 2.08 -18.38 11.80
C TYR A 203 3.48 -18.98 11.82
N ALA A 204 3.63 -20.31 11.81
CA ALA A 204 4.94 -20.95 11.73
C ALA A 204 5.64 -20.64 10.40
N VAL A 205 4.93 -20.78 9.27
CA VAL A 205 5.48 -20.48 7.93
C VAL A 205 5.87 -19.01 7.84
N LYS A 206 5.02 -18.09 8.29
CA LYS A 206 5.32 -16.65 8.28
C LYS A 206 6.46 -16.27 9.21
N ALA A 207 6.57 -16.91 10.38
CA ALA A 207 7.69 -16.67 11.29
C ALA A 207 9.04 -17.10 10.67
N VAL A 208 9.08 -18.27 10.05
CA VAL A 208 10.30 -18.75 9.38
C VAL A 208 10.65 -17.86 8.20
N TYR A 209 9.67 -17.57 7.32
CA TYR A 209 9.92 -16.78 6.12
C TYR A 209 10.30 -15.33 6.45
N GLY A 210 9.58 -14.70 7.39
CA GLY A 210 9.91 -13.35 7.87
C GLY A 210 11.29 -13.29 8.51
N GLY A 211 11.67 -14.31 9.30
CA GLY A 211 13.00 -14.43 9.88
C GLY A 211 14.12 -14.51 8.83
N ILE A 212 13.92 -15.26 7.75
CA ILE A 212 14.88 -15.34 6.63
C ILE A 212 15.04 -13.97 5.96
N ILE A 213 13.93 -13.28 5.68
CA ILE A 213 13.98 -11.96 5.06
C ILE A 213 14.72 -10.99 5.97
N ARG A 214 14.32 -10.89 7.25
CA ARG A 214 14.95 -9.99 8.21
C ARG A 214 16.46 -10.22 8.34
N TRP A 215 16.90 -11.47 8.38
CA TRP A 215 18.32 -11.82 8.40
C TRP A 215 19.03 -11.36 7.12
N SER A 216 18.39 -11.49 5.96
CA SER A 216 18.95 -11.07 4.67
C SER A 216 18.93 -9.56 4.41
N THR A 217 17.97 -8.82 4.99
CA THR A 217 17.72 -7.39 4.68
C THR A 217 18.21 -6.42 5.75
N GLY A 218 18.65 -6.89 6.91
CA GLY A 218 19.06 -6.08 8.08
C GLY A 218 20.20 -5.08 7.86
N ALA A 219 20.71 -4.92 6.64
CA ALA A 219 21.78 -3.99 6.27
C ALA A 219 21.40 -2.96 5.17
N VAL A 220 20.15 -2.94 4.67
CA VAL A 220 19.83 -2.25 3.40
C VAL A 220 18.94 -0.99 3.55
N TYR A 221 18.12 -0.86 4.60
CA TYR A 221 17.26 0.32 4.77
C TYR A 221 17.96 1.40 5.62
N LEU A 222 18.47 2.45 4.99
CA LEU A 222 19.08 3.59 5.68
C LEU A 222 17.99 4.59 6.13
N PRO A 223 18.15 5.29 7.27
CA PRO A 223 17.17 6.30 7.73
C PRO A 223 16.88 7.42 6.71
N GLU A 224 17.83 7.71 5.82
CA GLU A 224 17.68 8.70 4.74
C GLU A 224 16.63 8.26 3.69
N ASP A 225 16.33 6.96 3.58
CA ASP A 225 15.30 6.43 2.69
C ASP A 225 13.87 6.69 3.20
N LEU A 226 13.70 7.17 4.44
CA LEU A 226 12.41 7.38 5.12
C LEU A 226 11.89 8.82 5.04
N VAL A 227 12.59 9.70 4.33
CA VAL A 227 12.13 11.07 4.09
C VAL A 227 12.09 11.39 2.60
N ILE A 228 11.21 12.33 2.25
CA ILE A 228 11.08 12.90 0.91
C ILE A 228 11.26 14.42 0.96
N HIS A 229 12.02 14.95 0.00
CA HIS A 229 12.19 16.38 -0.16
C HIS A 229 10.99 16.99 -0.89
N ALA A 230 10.61 18.21 -0.50
CA ALA A 230 9.58 18.98 -1.17
C ALA A 230 9.96 20.45 -1.24
N TRP A 231 9.53 21.12 -2.32
CA TRP A 231 9.55 22.57 -2.41
C TRP A 231 8.16 23.10 -2.12
N ILE A 232 8.03 23.79 -0.99
CA ILE A 232 6.78 24.42 -0.57
C ILE A 232 6.82 25.94 -0.77
N VAL A 233 5.65 26.50 -1.06
CA VAL A 233 5.39 27.94 -1.22
C VAL A 233 4.15 28.33 -0.40
N ASP A 234 3.96 29.64 -0.21
CA ASP A 234 2.92 30.22 0.65
C ASP A 234 2.96 29.71 2.10
N ALA A 235 4.12 29.22 2.54
CA ALA A 235 4.31 28.56 3.84
C ALA A 235 4.34 29.58 4.99
N PRO A 236 3.37 29.55 5.94
CA PRO A 236 3.44 30.36 7.15
C PRO A 236 4.38 29.73 8.18
N ASP A 237 5.10 30.52 8.97
CA ASP A 237 6.15 30.01 9.87
C ASP A 237 5.65 28.99 10.91
N ARG A 238 4.37 29.05 11.29
CA ARG A 238 3.72 28.09 12.21
C ARG A 238 3.80 26.62 11.77
N ILE A 239 4.02 26.33 10.48
CA ILE A 239 4.11 24.95 10.01
C ILE A 239 5.34 24.23 10.55
N PHE A 240 6.38 24.97 10.94
CA PHE A 240 7.62 24.42 11.49
C PHE A 240 7.53 24.08 12.98
N ASN A 241 6.35 24.23 13.59
CA ASN A 241 6.07 23.69 14.93
C ASN A 241 5.72 22.19 14.89
N ASP A 242 5.60 21.59 13.70
CA ASP A 242 5.39 20.15 13.51
C ASP A 242 6.74 19.46 13.33
N ASP A 243 7.12 18.60 14.27
CA ASP A 243 8.40 17.87 14.26
C ASP A 243 8.57 16.95 13.04
N ARG A 244 7.49 16.60 12.36
CA ARG A 244 7.53 15.80 11.11
C ARG A 244 8.05 16.62 9.93
N LEU A 245 8.03 17.95 10.02
CA LEU A 245 8.48 18.86 8.98
C LEU A 245 9.81 19.50 9.37
N ARG A 246 10.88 19.12 8.67
CA ARG A 246 12.18 19.76 8.86
C ARG A 246 12.48 20.72 7.73
N LYS A 247 12.75 21.98 8.07
CA LYS A 247 13.29 22.98 7.14
C LYS A 247 14.70 22.58 6.73
N VAL A 248 14.93 22.37 5.44
CA VAL A 248 16.28 22.17 4.89
C VAL A 248 16.90 23.51 4.55
N LYS A 249 16.17 24.35 3.82
CA LYS A 249 16.61 25.72 3.50
C LYS A 249 15.47 26.63 3.06
N ALA A 250 15.75 27.94 3.10
CA ALA A 250 14.86 28.96 2.52
C ALA A 250 15.24 29.24 1.06
N VAL A 251 14.24 29.37 0.21
CA VAL A 251 14.39 29.69 -1.21
C VAL A 251 14.02 31.15 -1.48
N ALA A 252 12.91 31.60 -0.90
CA ALA A 252 12.38 32.97 -0.98
C ALA A 252 11.49 33.23 0.25
N PRO A 253 10.96 34.46 0.46
CA PRO A 253 9.99 34.70 1.53
C PRO A 253 8.80 33.72 1.44
N ARG A 254 8.50 33.02 2.55
CA ARG A 254 7.45 31.98 2.62
C ARG A 254 7.63 30.81 1.64
N SER A 255 8.86 30.57 1.18
CA SER A 255 9.20 29.46 0.31
C SER A 255 10.43 28.71 0.79
N TYR A 256 10.30 27.38 0.91
CA TYR A 256 11.27 26.54 1.60
C TYR A 256 11.45 25.20 0.88
N ILE A 257 12.66 24.66 0.97
CA ILE A 257 12.89 23.23 0.79
C ILE A 257 12.76 22.57 2.16
N VAL A 258 11.96 21.52 2.22
CA VAL A 258 11.65 20.78 3.45
C VAL A 258 11.82 19.28 3.24
N THR A 259 11.95 18.54 4.33
CA THR A 259 11.74 17.08 4.33
C THR A 259 10.42 16.74 4.98
N LEU A 260 9.72 15.77 4.39
CA LEU A 260 8.48 15.18 4.87
C LEU A 260 8.70 13.69 5.20
N PRO A 261 7.91 13.11 6.13
CA PRO A 261 7.92 11.68 6.35
C PRO A 261 7.38 10.93 5.13
N ARG A 262 7.76 9.66 4.99
CA ARG A 262 7.30 8.76 3.92
C ARG A 262 6.10 7.89 4.32
N TYR A 263 5.57 7.16 3.34
CA TYR A 263 4.46 6.21 3.51
C TYR A 263 3.18 6.87 4.03
N GLU A 264 2.42 6.22 4.92
CA GLU A 264 1.14 6.76 5.40
C GLU A 264 1.26 8.17 6.01
N ALA A 265 2.34 8.43 6.75
CA ALA A 265 2.59 9.72 7.37
C ALA A 265 2.75 10.86 6.35
N PHE A 266 3.19 10.55 5.11
CA PHE A 266 3.28 11.52 4.03
C PHE A 266 1.91 12.11 3.68
N THR A 267 0.90 11.26 3.49
CA THR A 267 -0.46 11.66 3.12
C THR A 267 -1.05 12.60 4.17
N GLN A 268 -0.83 12.27 5.45
CA GLN A 268 -1.29 13.07 6.58
C GLN A 268 -0.57 14.43 6.64
N ALA A 269 0.76 14.45 6.46
CA ALA A 269 1.56 15.66 6.48
C ALA A 269 1.17 16.62 5.33
N VAL A 270 1.08 16.12 4.10
CA VAL A 270 0.67 16.93 2.93
C VAL A 270 -0.74 17.51 3.12
N THR A 271 -1.69 16.69 3.59
CA THR A 271 -3.07 17.14 3.84
C THR A 271 -3.12 18.23 4.92
N ALA A 272 -2.35 18.09 6.00
CA ALA A 272 -2.27 19.08 7.07
C ALA A 272 -1.64 20.40 6.59
N LEU A 273 -0.59 20.33 5.76
CA LEU A 273 0.07 21.51 5.20
C LEU A 273 -0.86 22.29 4.26
N VAL A 274 -1.56 21.58 3.36
CA VAL A 274 -2.55 22.20 2.47
C VAL A 274 -3.64 22.93 3.26
N LYS A 275 -4.17 22.32 4.33
CA LYS A 275 -5.17 22.96 5.19
C LYS A 275 -4.66 24.23 5.87
N GLN A 276 -3.34 24.36 6.04
CA GLN A 276 -2.71 25.55 6.61
C GLN A 276 -2.39 26.63 5.57
N GLY A 277 -2.75 26.41 4.29
CA GLY A 277 -2.52 27.34 3.18
C GLY A 277 -1.22 27.11 2.42
N VAL A 278 -0.47 26.05 2.74
CA VAL A 278 0.76 25.70 2.03
C VAL A 278 0.43 25.17 0.64
N ARG A 279 1.22 25.56 -0.35
CA ARG A 279 1.19 25.00 -1.70
C ARG A 279 2.49 24.29 -1.99
N PHE A 280 2.44 23.32 -2.90
CA PHE A 280 3.59 22.54 -3.33
C PHE A 280 3.98 22.97 -4.73
N HIS A 281 5.24 23.36 -4.90
CA HIS A 281 5.83 23.58 -6.21
C HIS A 281 6.20 22.24 -6.84
N ASP A 282 6.90 21.39 -6.09
CA ASP A 282 7.22 20.01 -6.48
C ASP A 282 7.37 19.10 -5.26
N LEU A 283 7.34 17.79 -5.52
CA LEU A 283 7.61 16.73 -4.57
C LEU A 283 8.72 15.83 -5.14
N ALA A 284 9.87 15.77 -4.46
CA ALA A 284 11.08 15.11 -4.94
C ALA A 284 11.50 15.49 -6.38
N GLY A 285 11.24 16.73 -6.77
CA GLY A 285 11.51 17.25 -8.11
C GLY A 285 10.57 16.74 -9.20
N ASN A 286 9.39 16.27 -8.81
CA ASN A 286 8.32 15.84 -9.70
C ASN A 286 7.08 16.74 -9.53
N ASP A 287 6.35 16.94 -10.62
CA ASP A 287 5.20 17.83 -10.77
C ASP A 287 3.85 17.09 -10.83
N GLU A 288 3.86 15.76 -10.83
CA GLU A 288 2.67 14.90 -10.81
C GLU A 288 2.79 13.81 -9.76
N ILE A 289 1.76 13.63 -8.93
CA ILE A 289 1.66 12.58 -7.92
C ILE A 289 0.41 11.75 -8.13
N LEU A 290 0.49 10.44 -7.86
CA LEU A 290 -0.68 9.58 -7.80
C LEU A 290 -1.41 9.78 -6.46
N LEU A 291 -2.73 9.85 -6.53
CA LEU A 291 -3.64 9.85 -5.38
C LEU A 291 -4.64 8.71 -5.54
N THR A 292 -4.87 7.94 -4.48
CA THR A 292 -6.09 7.13 -4.38
C THR A 292 -7.10 7.75 -3.42
N ALA A 293 -8.37 7.51 -3.70
CA ALA A 293 -9.47 7.91 -2.86
C ALA A 293 -10.61 6.88 -2.89
N ILE A 294 -11.40 6.85 -1.83
CA ILE A 294 -12.60 6.02 -1.71
C ILE A 294 -13.82 6.90 -1.98
N ALA A 295 -14.61 6.49 -2.98
CA ALA A 295 -15.81 7.18 -3.43
C ALA A 295 -17.02 6.23 -3.42
N PRO A 296 -18.26 6.77 -3.34
CA PRO A 296 -19.46 5.99 -3.62
C PRO A 296 -19.39 5.30 -4.99
N ARG A 297 -19.98 4.11 -5.11
CA ARG A 297 -19.89 3.30 -6.34
C ARG A 297 -20.41 4.04 -7.58
N ASP A 298 -21.48 4.80 -7.44
CA ASP A 298 -22.12 5.61 -8.48
C ASP A 298 -21.51 7.00 -8.66
N TRP A 299 -20.46 7.34 -7.90
CA TRP A 299 -19.83 8.65 -7.99
C TRP A 299 -19.14 8.88 -9.35
N ASP A 300 -19.45 9.99 -10.01
CA ASP A 300 -18.84 10.38 -11.28
C ASP A 300 -17.61 11.25 -11.06
N TYR A 301 -16.51 10.93 -11.76
CA TYR A 301 -15.31 11.76 -11.72
C TYR A 301 -15.52 13.10 -12.44
N ARG A 302 -15.63 14.19 -11.67
CA ARG A 302 -15.82 15.56 -12.17
C ARG A 302 -14.99 16.58 -11.38
N LEU A 303 -13.70 16.31 -11.24
CA LEU A 303 -12.75 17.26 -10.64
C LEU A 303 -12.24 18.24 -11.70
N ALA A 304 -12.01 19.50 -11.29
CA ALA A 304 -11.50 20.55 -12.18
C ALA A 304 -10.04 20.32 -12.60
N THR A 305 -9.29 19.54 -11.82
CA THR A 305 -7.89 19.22 -12.04
C THR A 305 -7.62 17.77 -11.66
N GLY A 306 -6.55 17.20 -12.23
CA GLY A 306 -6.23 15.79 -12.15
C GLY A 306 -7.01 14.93 -13.16
N GLY A 307 -6.43 13.78 -13.50
CA GLY A 307 -7.02 12.82 -14.44
C GLY A 307 -7.24 11.46 -13.79
N LEU A 308 -8.48 10.95 -13.85
CA LEU A 308 -8.79 9.58 -13.46
C LEU A 308 -7.98 8.60 -14.33
N LEU A 309 -7.19 7.74 -13.71
CA LEU A 309 -6.45 6.68 -14.39
C LEU A 309 -7.28 5.41 -14.49
N PHE A 310 -7.85 4.99 -13.36
CA PHE A 310 -8.75 3.85 -13.26
C PHE A 310 -9.58 3.94 -11.97
N SER A 311 -10.61 3.12 -11.91
CA SER A 311 -11.40 2.89 -10.70
C SER A 311 -11.69 1.40 -10.56
N ASP A 312 -11.67 0.90 -9.33
CA ASP A 312 -11.98 -0.48 -9.00
C ASP A 312 -12.93 -0.54 -7.80
N GLU A 313 -13.86 -1.49 -7.81
CA GLU A 313 -14.73 -1.76 -6.66
C GLU A 313 -13.91 -2.22 -5.43
N ILE A 314 -14.41 -1.91 -4.24
CA ILE A 314 -13.92 -2.51 -2.99
C ILE A 314 -14.58 -3.88 -2.86
N LEU A 315 -13.79 -4.96 -2.84
CA LEU A 315 -14.32 -6.32 -2.93
C LEU A 315 -15.24 -6.67 -1.76
N THR A 316 -14.97 -6.06 -0.61
CA THR A 316 -15.70 -6.30 0.65
C THR A 316 -16.81 -5.29 0.93
N ASP A 317 -16.85 -4.17 0.18
CA ASP A 317 -17.83 -3.09 0.28
C ASP A 317 -18.41 -2.72 -1.10
N PRO A 318 -19.56 -3.30 -1.49
CA PRO A 318 -20.18 -3.05 -2.80
C PRO A 318 -20.79 -1.64 -2.94
N ALA A 319 -20.82 -0.83 -1.89
CA ALA A 319 -21.27 0.56 -1.96
C ALA A 319 -20.14 1.53 -2.33
N ALA A 320 -18.88 1.08 -2.29
CA ALA A 320 -17.70 1.91 -2.48
C ALA A 320 -16.83 1.43 -3.64
N LYS A 321 -16.05 2.37 -4.18
CA LYS A 321 -14.98 2.10 -5.14
C LYS A 321 -13.74 2.92 -4.80
N ARG A 322 -12.57 2.36 -5.10
CA ARG A 322 -11.30 3.05 -5.09
C ARG A 322 -11.08 3.70 -6.45
N ILE A 323 -10.79 4.98 -6.46
CA ILE A 323 -10.36 5.72 -7.66
C ILE A 323 -8.86 6.01 -7.56
N ALA A 324 -8.16 5.90 -8.67
CA ALA A 324 -6.75 6.28 -8.80
C ALA A 324 -6.66 7.49 -9.74
N VAL A 325 -6.15 8.60 -9.23
CA VAL A 325 -6.15 9.91 -9.89
C VAL A 325 -4.72 10.41 -9.99
N ARG A 326 -4.30 10.75 -11.19
CA ARG A 326 -3.05 11.48 -11.41
C ARG A 326 -3.29 12.96 -11.14
N VAL A 327 -2.50 13.55 -10.25
CA VAL A 327 -2.71 14.90 -9.73
C VAL A 327 -1.49 15.77 -10.01
N PRO A 328 -1.63 16.92 -10.67
CA PRO A 328 -0.57 17.94 -10.69
C PRO A 328 -0.28 18.40 -9.26
N VAL A 329 0.99 18.37 -8.86
CA VAL A 329 1.44 18.73 -7.51
C VAL A 329 1.02 20.15 -7.14
N SER A 330 1.12 21.08 -8.09
CA SER A 330 0.65 22.47 -7.95
C SER A 330 -0.84 22.60 -7.59
N SER A 331 -1.64 21.60 -7.97
CA SER A 331 -3.09 21.55 -7.77
C SER A 331 -3.52 20.71 -6.57
N LEU A 332 -2.60 20.15 -5.78
CA LEU A 332 -2.93 19.32 -4.60
C LEU A 332 -3.88 20.04 -3.64
N HIS A 333 -3.66 21.33 -3.42
CA HIS A 333 -4.48 22.12 -2.52
C HIS A 333 -5.95 22.23 -2.95
N VAL A 334 -6.22 22.17 -4.26
CA VAL A 334 -7.57 22.18 -4.82
C VAL A 334 -8.22 20.81 -4.65
N ILE A 335 -7.52 19.74 -5.07
CA ILE A 335 -8.10 18.38 -5.03
C ILE A 335 -8.36 17.91 -3.60
N LEU A 336 -7.41 18.13 -2.69
CA LEU A 336 -7.55 17.69 -1.29
C LEU A 336 -8.64 18.46 -0.54
N ALA A 337 -8.98 19.67 -0.99
CA ALA A 337 -10.11 20.43 -0.47
C ALA A 337 -11.45 20.03 -1.11
N ASP A 338 -11.48 19.72 -2.41
CA ASP A 338 -12.69 19.42 -3.17
C ASP A 338 -13.25 18.01 -2.87
N LEU A 339 -12.38 16.98 -2.80
CA LEU A 339 -12.80 15.58 -2.62
C LEU A 339 -13.75 15.37 -1.41
N PRO A 340 -13.43 15.84 -0.19
CA PRO A 340 -14.32 15.63 0.96
C PRO A 340 -15.68 16.31 0.81
N THR A 341 -15.76 17.46 0.11
CA THR A 341 -17.03 18.17 -0.12
C THR A 341 -17.98 17.40 -1.03
N ARG A 342 -17.46 16.41 -1.77
CA ARG A 342 -18.19 15.54 -2.69
C ARG A 342 -18.43 14.13 -2.13
N GLY A 343 -18.22 13.94 -0.82
CA GLY A 343 -18.36 12.63 -0.18
C GLY A 343 -17.28 11.63 -0.56
N VAL A 344 -16.12 12.09 -1.02
CA VAL A 344 -14.97 11.24 -1.39
C VAL A 344 -13.86 11.41 -0.35
N SER A 345 -13.40 10.30 0.22
CA SER A 345 -12.30 10.31 1.19
C SER A 345 -10.98 10.07 0.51
N VAL A 346 -9.99 10.93 0.75
CA VAL A 346 -8.60 10.66 0.35
C VAL A 346 -8.13 9.40 1.07
N GLU A 347 -7.54 8.47 0.34
CA GLU A 347 -6.98 7.24 0.88
C GLU A 347 -5.46 7.38 1.01
N HIS A 348 -4.77 7.70 -0.09
CA HIS A 348 -3.31 7.73 -0.10
C HIS A 348 -2.74 8.67 -1.16
N LEU A 349 -1.62 9.31 -0.83
CA LEU A 349 -0.73 10.03 -1.74
C LEU A 349 0.58 9.25 -1.84
N TYR A 350 0.96 8.83 -3.05
CA TYR A 350 2.08 7.91 -3.25
C TYR A 350 3.41 8.67 -3.39
N ASP A 351 4.25 8.59 -2.36
CA ASP A 351 5.40 9.46 -2.07
C ASP A 351 6.70 9.15 -2.81
N TYR A 352 6.62 8.69 -4.06
CA TYR A 352 7.73 8.26 -4.94
C TYR A 352 8.62 7.16 -4.32
#